data_AF-A0A7C1QFZ0-F1
#
_entry.id   AF-A0A7C1QFZ0-F1
#
_cell.length_a   1.000
_cell.length_b   1.000
_cell.length_c   1.000
_cell.angle_alpha   90.00
_cell.angle_beta   90.00
_cell.angle_gamma   90.00
#
_symmetry.space_group_name_H-M   'P 1'
#
loop_
_entity.id
_entity.type
_entity.pdbx_description
1 polymer ?
#
loop_
_entity_poly.entity_id
_entity_poly.type
_entity_poly.pdbx_seq_one_letter_code
_entity_poly.pdbx_strand_id
1 'polypeptide(L)'
;NAGTVEFVYSKGEFYFIEMNTRLQVEHPVTEMITGIDIVKEQLRIASGEGLSYLQEDIVPRGWSIECRINAEDALHDFRPATGKIKRYRSPGGPGVRVDSGIHMGYTIPPFYDSMVAKLVVWDRNRIDAVSRMKRALYDYIILGIVTNMPLHMAVITSEPFLKGDLSTTFIEDNNILEEMKKMIEYEEFHLLGLSQIFRDQKKTAAIASAVNSYVELHKKQREV
;
A
#
# COMPACT_ATOMS: atom_id res chain seq x y z
N ASN A 1 20.23 -18.10 -8.76
CA ASN A 1 19.11 -17.16 -9.03
C ASN A 1 18.41 -16.87 -7.70
N ALA A 2 17.43 -15.97 -7.63
CA ALA A 2 16.74 -15.61 -6.39
C ALA A 2 15.69 -16.65 -5.95
N GLY A 3 15.46 -16.73 -4.65
CA GLY A 3 14.35 -17.48 -4.06
C GLY A 3 14.18 -17.12 -2.58
N THR A 4 13.01 -17.42 -2.02
CA THR A 4 12.67 -17.17 -0.63
C THR A 4 12.30 -18.46 0.07
N VAL A 5 12.73 -18.62 1.32
CA VAL A 5 12.32 -19.70 2.21
C VAL A 5 11.38 -19.12 3.26
N GLU A 6 10.19 -19.69 3.38
CA GLU A 6 9.14 -19.19 4.26
C GLU A 6 9.00 -20.03 5.52
N PHE A 7 8.80 -19.33 6.65
CA PHE A 7 8.66 -19.93 7.98
C PHE A 7 7.46 -19.34 8.72
N VAL A 8 6.76 -20.15 9.51
CA VAL A 8 5.91 -19.65 10.60
C VAL A 8 6.76 -19.56 11.87
N TYR A 9 6.63 -18.47 12.61
CA TYR A 9 7.19 -18.34 13.95
C TYR A 9 6.09 -18.49 15.00
N SER A 10 6.27 -19.37 15.97
CA SER A 10 5.36 -19.53 17.10
C SER A 10 6.12 -19.87 18.37
N LYS A 11 5.88 -19.09 19.44
CA LYS A 11 6.41 -19.35 20.80
C LYS A 11 7.93 -19.57 20.86
N GLY A 12 8.72 -18.85 20.06
CA GLY A 12 10.19 -18.98 20.05
C GLY A 12 10.74 -19.90 18.97
N GLU A 13 9.89 -20.65 18.29
CA GLU A 13 10.29 -21.68 17.33
C GLU A 13 9.93 -21.31 15.88
N PHE A 14 10.75 -21.74 14.93
CA PHE A 14 10.54 -21.56 13.49
C PHE A 14 10.16 -22.88 12.83
N TYR A 15 9.12 -22.83 11.98
CA TYR A 15 8.61 -23.97 11.24
C TYR A 15 8.64 -23.65 9.75
N PHE A 16 9.42 -24.41 8.98
CA PHE A 16 9.46 -24.29 7.52
C PHE A 16 8.08 -24.57 6.91
N ILE A 17 7.69 -23.76 5.93
CA ILE A 17 6.45 -23.94 5.16
C ILE A 17 6.79 -24.36 3.73
N GLU A 18 7.47 -23.48 3.00
CA GLU A 18 7.74 -23.65 1.58
C GLU A 18 8.96 -22.85 1.11
N MET A 19 9.35 -23.09 -0.14
CA MET A 19 10.36 -22.31 -0.84
C MET A 19 9.80 -21.79 -2.16
N ASN A 20 9.80 -20.47 -2.31
CA ASN A 20 9.47 -19.80 -3.56
C ASN A 20 10.75 -19.65 -4.40
N THR A 21 10.90 -20.44 -5.46
CA THR A 21 12.09 -20.48 -6.34
C THR A 21 12.09 -19.38 -7.42
N ARG A 22 11.55 -18.20 -7.07
CA ARG A 22 11.43 -17.03 -7.94
C ARG A 22 11.49 -15.75 -7.12
N LEU A 23 11.61 -14.61 -7.81
CA LEU A 23 11.44 -13.30 -7.20
C LEU A 23 10.01 -13.17 -6.62
N GLN A 24 9.92 -12.62 -5.42
CA GLN A 24 8.65 -12.30 -4.78
C GLN A 24 8.25 -10.85 -5.02
N VAL A 25 6.95 -10.58 -4.92
CA VAL A 25 6.39 -9.25 -5.22
C VAL A 25 6.96 -8.20 -4.25
N GLU A 26 7.16 -8.62 -3.00
CA GLU A 26 7.69 -7.88 -1.84
C GLU A 26 9.21 -7.74 -1.82
N HIS A 27 9.95 -8.20 -2.83
CA HIS A 27 11.40 -7.97 -2.91
C HIS A 27 11.84 -6.50 -2.70
N PRO A 28 11.07 -5.45 -3.07
CA PRO A 28 11.49 -4.08 -2.84
C PRO A 28 11.77 -3.75 -1.39
N VAL A 29 11.07 -4.35 -0.41
CA VAL A 29 11.36 -4.02 1.00
C VAL A 29 12.76 -4.46 1.41
N THR A 30 13.23 -5.58 0.86
CA THR A 30 14.60 -6.07 1.07
C THR A 30 15.62 -5.21 0.33
N GLU A 31 15.32 -4.82 -0.92
CA GLU A 31 16.20 -3.91 -1.68
C GLU A 31 16.36 -2.56 -0.97
N MET A 32 15.28 -2.01 -0.42
CA MET A 32 15.28 -0.71 0.23
C MET A 32 16.12 -0.69 1.53
N ILE A 33 16.18 -1.80 2.27
CA ILE A 33 16.99 -1.86 3.50
C ILE A 33 18.43 -2.35 3.26
N THR A 34 18.69 -3.11 2.19
CA THR A 34 20.04 -3.63 1.91
C THR A 34 20.81 -2.76 0.92
N GLY A 35 20.11 -2.00 0.07
CA GLY A 35 20.69 -1.28 -1.06
C GLY A 35 21.07 -2.17 -2.25
N ILE A 36 20.66 -3.45 -2.23
CA ILE A 36 20.96 -4.43 -3.28
C ILE A 36 19.79 -4.45 -4.26
N ASP A 37 20.08 -4.29 -5.55
CA ASP A 37 19.12 -4.50 -6.64
C ASP A 37 19.07 -6.00 -6.97
N ILE A 38 18.05 -6.69 -6.46
CA ILE A 38 17.91 -8.14 -6.56
C ILE A 38 17.63 -8.52 -8.02
N VAL A 39 16.86 -7.74 -8.75
CA VAL A 39 16.55 -8.01 -10.17
C VAL A 39 17.83 -7.96 -11.01
N LYS A 40 18.68 -6.96 -10.78
CA LYS A 40 19.99 -6.85 -11.43
C LYS A 40 20.89 -8.03 -11.08
N GLU A 41 20.94 -8.45 -9.82
CA GLU A 41 21.72 -9.63 -9.41
C GLU A 41 21.20 -10.91 -10.06
N GLN A 42 19.88 -11.08 -10.23
CA GLN A 42 19.33 -12.22 -10.97
C GLN A 42 19.84 -12.27 -12.42
N LEU A 43 19.89 -11.13 -13.12
CA LEU A 43 20.41 -11.04 -14.49
C LEU A 43 21.92 -11.30 -14.56
N ARG A 44 22.68 -10.77 -13.60
CA ARG A 44 24.12 -11.01 -13.45
C ARG A 44 24.43 -12.50 -13.29
N ILE A 45 23.73 -13.17 -12.37
CA ILE A 45 23.88 -14.61 -12.13
C ILE A 45 23.49 -15.40 -13.39
N ALA A 46 22.39 -15.03 -14.06
CA ALA A 46 21.97 -15.66 -15.31
C ALA A 46 23.00 -15.50 -16.44
N SER A 47 23.81 -14.44 -16.38
CA SER A 47 24.93 -14.19 -17.30
C SER A 47 26.23 -14.93 -16.93
N GLY A 48 26.21 -15.73 -15.85
CA GLY A 48 27.36 -16.53 -15.40
C GLY A 48 28.39 -15.77 -14.55
N GLU A 49 28.12 -14.52 -14.16
CA GLU A 49 29.07 -13.65 -13.45
C GLU A 49 29.12 -13.87 -11.92
N GLY A 50 28.27 -14.76 -11.37
CA GLY A 50 28.17 -15.00 -9.92
C GLY A 50 27.51 -13.85 -9.14
N LEU A 51 27.65 -13.88 -7.81
CA LEU A 51 27.14 -12.84 -6.90
C LEU A 51 28.11 -11.66 -6.80
N SER A 52 27.58 -10.43 -6.74
CA SER A 52 28.38 -9.22 -6.52
C SER A 52 28.82 -9.01 -5.06
N TYR A 53 28.24 -9.77 -4.12
CA TYR A 53 28.35 -9.51 -2.69
C TYR A 53 28.71 -10.77 -1.92
N LEU A 54 29.47 -10.60 -0.84
CA LEU A 54 29.64 -11.59 0.22
C LEU A 54 28.59 -11.38 1.32
N GLN A 55 28.37 -12.41 2.15
CA GLN A 55 27.40 -12.33 3.24
C GLN A 55 27.71 -11.20 4.23
N GLU A 56 29.00 -10.91 4.46
CA GLU A 56 29.48 -9.86 5.35
C GLU A 56 29.23 -8.43 4.81
N ASP A 57 29.00 -8.28 3.50
CA ASP A 57 28.66 -6.99 2.88
C ASP A 57 27.19 -6.60 3.13
N ILE A 58 26.34 -7.57 3.46
CA ILE A 58 24.88 -7.40 3.55
C ILE A 58 24.51 -6.94 4.97
N VAL A 59 24.39 -5.62 5.13
CA VAL A 59 23.95 -5.00 6.39
C VAL A 59 22.61 -4.27 6.17
N PRO A 60 21.50 -4.78 6.73
CA PRO A 60 20.22 -4.07 6.69
C PRO A 60 20.32 -2.71 7.40
N ARG A 61 19.83 -1.66 6.75
CA ARG A 61 19.78 -0.30 7.29
C ARG A 61 18.37 0.24 7.21
N GLY A 62 17.86 0.71 8.35
CA GLY A 62 16.53 1.30 8.44
C GLY A 62 15.41 0.27 8.38
N TRP A 63 14.22 0.74 7.99
CA TRP A 63 12.97 0.02 7.98
C TRP A 63 12.23 0.31 6.68
N SER A 64 11.71 -0.72 6.05
CA SER A 64 10.89 -0.60 4.85
C SER A 64 9.52 -1.22 5.04
N ILE A 65 8.49 -0.61 4.47
CA ILE A 65 7.11 -1.09 4.50
C ILE A 65 6.58 -1.05 3.06
N GLU A 66 5.91 -2.12 2.62
CA GLU A 66 5.21 -2.18 1.35
C GLU A 66 3.70 -2.32 1.57
N CYS A 67 2.92 -1.53 0.84
CA CYS A 67 1.48 -1.69 0.68
C CYS A 67 1.18 -2.03 -0.78
N ARG A 68 0.53 -3.16 -1.03
CA ARG A 68 -0.03 -3.49 -2.35
C ARG A 68 -1.34 -2.77 -2.52
N ILE A 69 -1.34 -1.74 -3.36
CA ILE A 69 -2.53 -1.00 -3.71
C ILE A 69 -3.28 -1.83 -4.75
N ASN A 70 -4.45 -2.31 -4.38
CA ASN A 70 -5.29 -3.12 -5.24
C ASN A 70 -6.61 -2.41 -5.49
N ALA A 71 -7.18 -2.65 -6.66
CA ALA A 71 -8.55 -2.29 -6.98
C ALA A 71 -9.49 -3.29 -6.30
N GLU A 72 -9.66 -3.18 -4.99
CA GLU A 72 -10.44 -4.09 -4.15
C GLU A 72 -11.26 -3.31 -3.12
N ASP A 73 -12.47 -3.79 -2.86
CA ASP A 73 -13.40 -3.20 -1.90
C ASP A 73 -13.42 -4.01 -0.61
N ALA A 74 -12.59 -3.61 0.35
CA ALA A 74 -12.40 -4.31 1.62
C ALA A 74 -13.66 -4.38 2.50
N LEU A 75 -14.65 -3.50 2.29
CA LEU A 75 -15.92 -3.54 3.04
C LEU A 75 -16.94 -4.50 2.43
N HIS A 76 -16.71 -4.97 1.21
CA HIS A 76 -17.59 -5.89 0.49
C HIS A 76 -16.81 -7.17 0.14
N ASP A 77 -16.29 -7.83 1.17
CA ASP A 77 -15.59 -9.11 1.08
C ASP A 77 -14.40 -9.10 0.09
N PHE A 78 -13.66 -7.99 0.09
CA PHE A 78 -12.50 -7.78 -0.77
C PHE A 78 -12.78 -7.98 -2.27
N ARG A 79 -14.03 -7.76 -2.70
CA ARG A 79 -14.40 -7.95 -4.11
C ARG A 79 -13.49 -7.12 -5.03
N PRO A 80 -12.95 -7.71 -6.10
CA PRO A 80 -12.20 -6.95 -7.08
C PRO A 80 -13.07 -5.87 -7.73
N ALA A 81 -12.55 -4.65 -7.76
CA ALA A 81 -13.14 -3.52 -8.45
C ALA A 81 -12.55 -3.41 -9.86
N THR A 82 -13.43 -3.28 -10.84
CA THR A 82 -13.04 -2.95 -12.22
C THR A 82 -13.44 -1.54 -12.56
N GLY A 83 -12.80 -0.96 -13.57
CA GLY A 83 -13.18 0.36 -14.06
C GLY A 83 -12.04 1.19 -14.57
N LYS A 84 -12.39 2.37 -15.07
CA LYS A 84 -11.45 3.31 -15.68
C LYS A 84 -10.89 4.27 -14.64
N ILE A 85 -9.57 4.36 -14.58
CA ILE A 85 -8.86 5.33 -13.77
C ILE A 85 -9.06 6.72 -14.37
N LYS A 86 -9.84 7.55 -13.68
CA LYS A 86 -10.19 8.90 -14.11
C LYS A 86 -9.10 9.90 -13.76
N ARG A 87 -8.46 9.74 -12.60
CA ARG A 87 -7.32 10.55 -12.16
C ARG A 87 -6.31 9.66 -11.45
N TYR A 88 -5.04 9.97 -11.66
CA TYR A 88 -3.92 9.25 -11.09
C TYR A 88 -2.82 10.26 -10.75
N ARG A 89 -2.35 10.25 -9.50
CA ARG A 89 -1.15 10.95 -9.05
C ARG A 89 -0.48 10.11 -7.98
N SER A 90 0.63 9.47 -8.34
CA SER A 90 1.45 8.72 -7.39
C SER A 90 2.10 9.64 -6.35
N PRO A 91 2.32 9.17 -5.13
CA PRO A 91 3.12 9.88 -4.14
C PRO A 91 4.59 9.87 -4.56
N GLY A 92 5.37 10.76 -3.95
CA GLY A 92 6.82 10.79 -4.12
C GLY A 92 7.51 11.30 -2.87
N GLY A 93 8.73 11.79 -3.05
CA GLY A 93 9.60 12.30 -2.00
C GLY A 93 10.66 11.30 -1.56
N PRO A 94 11.63 11.72 -0.73
CA PRO A 94 12.71 10.85 -0.27
C PRO A 94 12.18 9.58 0.38
N GLY A 95 12.82 8.43 0.11
CA GLY A 95 12.42 7.15 0.71
C GLY A 95 11.03 6.67 0.32
N VAL A 96 10.42 7.18 -0.75
CA VAL A 96 9.18 6.63 -1.33
C VAL A 96 9.48 6.08 -2.72
N ARG A 97 9.10 4.82 -2.93
CA ARG A 97 9.19 4.10 -4.20
C ARG A 97 7.80 3.62 -4.59
N VAL A 98 7.47 3.79 -5.87
CA VAL A 98 6.21 3.32 -6.44
C VAL A 98 6.54 2.47 -7.66
N ASP A 99 6.24 1.18 -7.57
CA ASP A 99 6.31 0.27 -8.72
C ASP A 99 4.87 0.12 -9.25
N SER A 100 4.59 0.69 -10.42
CA SER A 100 3.25 0.66 -11.02
C SER A 100 3.33 0.50 -12.54
N GLY A 101 2.32 -0.17 -13.12
CA GLY A 101 2.13 -0.28 -14.56
C GLY A 101 0.91 0.48 -15.09
N ILE A 102 0.21 1.23 -14.23
CA ILE A 102 -1.04 1.91 -14.59
C ILE A 102 -0.83 3.40 -14.86
N HIS A 103 -1.77 4.01 -15.59
CA HIS A 103 -1.75 5.43 -15.88
C HIS A 103 -3.16 6.01 -15.93
N MET A 104 -3.29 7.34 -15.97
CA MET A 104 -4.58 8.00 -16.16
C MET A 104 -5.24 7.51 -17.46
N GLY A 105 -6.51 7.11 -17.37
CA GLY A 105 -7.27 6.55 -18.47
C GLY A 105 -7.16 5.03 -18.64
N TYR A 106 -6.26 4.36 -17.91
CA TYR A 106 -6.19 2.90 -17.90
C TYR A 106 -7.48 2.27 -17.34
N THR A 107 -7.87 1.12 -17.86
CA THR A 107 -9.04 0.37 -17.37
C THR A 107 -8.54 -0.89 -16.69
N ILE A 108 -8.86 -1.06 -15.39
CA ILE A 108 -8.60 -2.29 -14.64
C ILE A 108 -9.48 -3.40 -15.22
N PRO A 109 -8.90 -4.45 -15.82
CA PRO A 109 -9.66 -5.56 -16.39
C PRO A 109 -10.14 -6.54 -15.30
N PRO A 110 -11.23 -7.30 -15.54
CA PRO A 110 -11.71 -8.32 -14.60
C PRO A 110 -10.91 -9.63 -14.61
N PHE A 111 -10.00 -9.80 -15.57
CA PHE A 111 -9.40 -11.11 -15.88
C PHE A 111 -8.02 -11.33 -15.23
N TYR A 112 -7.44 -10.30 -14.63
CA TYR A 112 -6.12 -10.34 -14.01
C TYR A 112 -6.20 -9.90 -12.55
N ASP A 113 -5.08 -10.05 -11.83
CA ASP A 113 -4.92 -9.50 -10.49
C ASP A 113 -5.31 -8.00 -10.46
N SER A 114 -6.02 -7.62 -9.40
CA SER A 114 -6.53 -6.27 -9.15
C SER A 114 -5.41 -5.28 -8.78
N MET A 115 -4.16 -5.73 -8.67
CA MET A 115 -3.02 -4.91 -8.30
C MET A 115 -2.81 -3.70 -9.21
N VAL A 116 -2.84 -2.52 -8.59
CA VAL A 116 -2.65 -1.20 -9.21
C VAL A 116 -1.19 -0.78 -9.10
N ALA A 117 -0.61 -0.90 -7.91
CA ALA A 117 0.76 -0.49 -7.64
C ALA A 117 1.29 -1.13 -6.35
N LYS A 118 2.62 -1.20 -6.23
CA LYS A 118 3.28 -1.38 -4.94
C LYS A 118 3.73 -0.01 -4.46
N LEU A 119 3.27 0.39 -3.27
CA LEU A 119 3.76 1.57 -2.58
C LEU A 119 4.74 1.12 -1.51
N VAL A 120 6.00 1.49 -1.65
CA VAL A 120 7.08 1.10 -0.76
C VAL A 120 7.67 2.34 -0.13
N VAL A 121 7.87 2.33 1.18
CA VAL A 121 8.57 3.42 1.87
C VAL A 121 9.74 2.87 2.68
N TRP A 122 10.74 3.70 2.86
CA TRP A 122 11.89 3.44 3.72
C TRP A 122 12.16 4.62 4.65
N ASP A 123 12.57 4.32 5.88
CA ASP A 123 13.11 5.30 6.81
C ASP A 123 14.14 4.68 7.76
N ARG A 124 14.79 5.51 8.58
CA ARG A 124 15.84 5.09 9.53
C ARG A 124 15.31 4.23 10.68
N ASN A 125 14.04 4.40 11.05
CA ASN A 125 13.38 3.62 12.08
C ASN A 125 11.92 3.33 11.69
N ARG A 126 11.32 2.38 12.40
CA ARG A 126 9.97 1.88 12.13
C ARG A 126 8.89 2.96 12.24
N ILE A 127 8.97 3.81 13.25
CA ILE A 127 7.97 4.87 13.51
C ILE A 127 7.98 5.88 12.36
N ASP A 128 9.16 6.29 11.92
CA ASP A 128 9.31 7.20 10.80
C ASP A 128 8.88 6.56 9.47
N ALA A 129 9.17 5.27 9.25
CA ALA A 129 8.67 4.53 8.09
C ALA A 129 7.14 4.47 8.07
N VAL A 130 6.51 4.23 9.23
CA VAL A 130 5.04 4.27 9.35
C VAL A 130 4.51 5.68 9.06
N SER A 131 5.11 6.72 9.63
CA SER A 131 4.75 8.11 9.37
C SER A 131 4.85 8.46 7.87
N ARG A 132 5.93 7.99 7.23
CA ARG A 132 6.16 8.16 5.79
C ARG A 132 5.11 7.41 4.96
N MET A 133 4.74 6.19 5.35
CA MET A 133 3.67 5.44 4.68
C MET A 133 2.32 6.15 4.80
N LYS A 134 1.97 6.66 5.99
CA LYS A 134 0.74 7.45 6.21
C LYS A 134 0.67 8.63 5.25
N ARG A 135 1.74 9.43 5.17
CA ARG A 135 1.82 10.55 4.23
C ARG A 135 1.71 10.09 2.77
N ALA A 136 2.44 9.04 2.39
CA ALA A 136 2.46 8.57 1.02
C ALA A 136 1.09 8.04 0.57
N LEU A 137 0.36 7.32 1.43
CA LEU A 137 -1.02 6.89 1.18
C LEU A 137 -1.96 8.10 1.06
N TYR A 138 -1.84 9.10 1.93
CA TYR A 138 -2.66 10.32 1.88
C TYR A 138 -2.42 11.12 0.58
N ASP A 139 -1.18 11.20 0.12
CA ASP A 139 -0.81 11.94 -1.09
C ASP A 139 -1.21 11.22 -2.40
N TYR A 140 -1.47 9.91 -2.32
CA TYR A 140 -1.76 9.05 -3.47
C TYR A 140 -3.19 9.25 -3.95
N ILE A 141 -3.34 9.84 -5.13
CA ILE A 141 -4.66 10.07 -5.73
C ILE A 141 -4.92 9.00 -6.79
N ILE A 142 -5.90 8.15 -6.56
CA ILE A 142 -6.47 7.23 -7.55
C ILE A 142 -7.99 7.42 -7.54
N LEU A 143 -8.55 7.94 -8.63
CA LEU A 143 -10.00 8.15 -8.75
C LEU A 143 -10.57 7.34 -9.89
N GLY A 144 -11.82 6.89 -9.72
CA GLY A 144 -12.57 6.14 -10.73
C GLY A 144 -12.75 4.65 -10.42
N ILE A 145 -12.04 4.15 -9.41
CA ILE A 145 -12.13 2.77 -8.88
C ILE A 145 -12.09 2.82 -7.35
N VAL A 146 -12.62 1.78 -6.70
CA VAL A 146 -12.40 1.52 -5.27
C VAL A 146 -11.01 0.92 -5.10
N THR A 147 -10.34 1.23 -3.99
CA THR A 147 -9.03 0.64 -3.66
C THR A 147 -8.97 0.23 -2.20
N ASN A 148 -8.05 -0.67 -1.86
CA ASN A 148 -7.76 -1.09 -0.49
C ASN A 148 -6.90 -0.08 0.30
N MET A 149 -6.66 1.14 -0.21
CA MET A 149 -5.88 2.16 0.50
C MET A 149 -6.41 2.52 1.91
N PRO A 150 -7.73 2.65 2.13
CA PRO A 150 -8.26 2.91 3.47
C PRO A 150 -7.93 1.78 4.46
N LEU A 151 -7.88 0.52 3.99
CA LEU A 151 -7.48 -0.62 4.81
C LEU A 151 -6.03 -0.49 5.25
N HIS A 152 -5.13 -0.18 4.31
CA HIS A 152 -3.72 0.06 4.64
C HIS A 152 -3.57 1.19 5.65
N MET A 153 -4.32 2.29 5.50
CA MET A 153 -4.33 3.39 6.46
C MET A 153 -4.78 2.94 7.86
N ALA A 154 -5.85 2.14 7.95
CA ALA A 154 -6.35 1.60 9.22
C ALA A 154 -5.32 0.67 9.89
N VAL A 155 -4.67 -0.21 9.12
CA VAL A 155 -3.60 -1.08 9.62
C VAL A 155 -2.46 -0.25 10.21
N ILE A 156 -1.86 0.67 9.44
CA ILE A 156 -0.66 1.40 9.86
C ILE A 156 -0.92 2.44 10.97
N THR A 157 -2.18 2.81 11.19
CA THR A 157 -2.58 3.71 12.28
C THR A 157 -2.96 2.97 13.56
N SER A 158 -3.24 1.66 13.49
CA SER A 158 -3.56 0.85 14.65
C SER A 158 -2.38 0.73 15.62
N GLU A 159 -2.69 0.77 16.92
CA GLU A 159 -1.69 0.63 17.99
C GLU A 159 -0.92 -0.71 17.95
N PRO A 160 -1.56 -1.88 17.72
CA PRO A 160 -0.87 -3.16 17.61
C PRO A 160 0.14 -3.18 16.45
N PHE A 161 -0.22 -2.61 15.29
CA PHE A 161 0.72 -2.46 14.20
C PHE A 161 1.88 -1.54 14.61
N LEU A 162 1.65 -0.42 15.28
CA LEU A 162 2.72 0.48 15.72
C LEU A 162 3.70 -0.18 16.71
N LYS A 163 3.21 -1.06 17.59
CA LYS A 163 4.03 -1.85 18.51
C LYS A 163 4.80 -2.98 17.83
N GLY A 164 4.35 -3.44 16.67
CA GLY A 164 4.91 -4.61 15.99
C GLY A 164 4.34 -5.93 16.51
N ASP A 165 3.20 -5.88 17.20
CA ASP A 165 2.47 -7.05 17.69
C ASP A 165 1.65 -7.63 16.54
N LEU A 166 2.33 -8.39 15.67
CA LEU A 166 1.79 -8.90 14.41
C LEU A 166 1.54 -10.41 14.47
N SER A 167 0.45 -10.85 13.84
CA SER A 167 0.08 -12.25 13.63
C SER A 167 -0.54 -12.44 12.25
N THR A 168 -0.73 -13.69 11.81
CA THR A 168 -1.44 -13.98 10.55
C THR A 168 -2.94 -13.68 10.63
N THR A 169 -3.49 -13.57 11.84
CA THR A 169 -4.91 -13.24 12.12
C THR A 169 -5.11 -11.76 12.48
N PHE A 170 -4.08 -10.93 12.29
CA PHE A 170 -4.02 -9.54 12.75
C PHE A 170 -5.25 -8.69 12.41
N ILE A 171 -5.78 -8.80 11.19
CA ILE A 171 -6.90 -7.99 10.71
C ILE A 171 -8.17 -8.28 11.53
N GLU A 172 -8.42 -9.56 11.79
CA GLU A 172 -9.58 -10.06 12.52
C GLU A 172 -9.44 -9.75 14.02
N ASP A 173 -8.30 -10.11 14.61
CA ASP A 173 -8.03 -9.95 16.05
C ASP A 173 -8.14 -8.49 16.52
N ASN A 174 -7.82 -7.55 15.63
CA ASN A 174 -7.79 -6.11 15.94
C ASN A 174 -8.97 -5.33 15.32
N ASN A 175 -9.98 -6.02 14.78
CA ASN A 175 -11.18 -5.43 14.18
C ASN A 175 -10.87 -4.31 13.16
N ILE A 176 -9.84 -4.50 12.34
CA ILE A 176 -9.31 -3.44 11.46
C ILE A 176 -10.37 -2.92 10.48
N LEU A 177 -11.27 -3.78 10.00
CA LEU A 177 -12.34 -3.38 9.07
C LEU A 177 -13.33 -2.41 9.73
N GLU A 178 -13.62 -2.59 11.01
CA GLU A 178 -14.51 -1.70 11.76
C GLU A 178 -13.84 -0.35 12.03
N GLU A 179 -12.54 -0.36 12.37
CA GLU A 179 -11.76 0.88 12.51
C GLU A 179 -11.65 1.64 11.18
N MET A 180 -11.41 0.93 10.07
CA MET A 180 -11.43 1.51 8.74
C MET A 180 -12.78 2.17 8.42
N LYS A 181 -13.89 1.50 8.73
CA LYS A 181 -15.23 2.04 8.53
C LYS A 181 -15.45 3.34 9.31
N LYS A 182 -15.08 3.37 10.59
CA LYS A 182 -15.14 4.57 11.43
C LYS A 182 -14.29 5.72 10.87
N MET A 183 -13.09 5.42 10.36
CA MET A 183 -12.22 6.41 9.72
C MET A 183 -12.87 7.02 8.47
N ILE A 184 -13.45 6.19 7.60
CA ILE A 184 -14.15 6.65 6.40
C ILE A 184 -15.35 7.53 6.78
N GLU A 185 -16.18 7.10 7.74
CA GLU A 185 -17.33 7.87 8.21
C GLU A 185 -16.93 9.22 8.81
N TYR A 186 -15.84 9.25 9.58
CA TYR A 186 -15.28 10.47 10.15
C TYR A 186 -14.79 11.45 9.07
N GLU A 187 -14.07 10.95 8.07
CA GLU A 187 -13.55 11.75 6.97
C GLU A 187 -14.70 12.30 6.10
N GLU A 188 -15.70 11.48 5.78
CA GLU A 188 -16.93 11.90 5.09
C GLU A 188 -17.64 13.04 5.83
N PHE A 189 -17.80 12.91 7.16
CA PHE A 189 -18.44 13.93 7.99
C PHE A 189 -17.67 15.26 7.96
N HIS A 190 -16.33 15.21 8.10
CA HIS A 190 -15.48 16.39 8.02
C HIS A 190 -15.52 17.06 6.65
N LEU A 191 -15.44 16.28 5.59
CA LEU A 191 -15.50 16.78 4.22
C LEU A 191 -16.85 17.45 3.91
N LEU A 192 -17.95 16.87 4.40
CA LEU A 192 -19.27 17.48 4.32
C LEU A 192 -19.33 18.81 5.09
N GLY A 193 -18.80 18.86 6.32
CA GLY A 193 -18.71 20.10 7.10
C GLY A 193 -17.90 21.19 6.39
N LEU A 194 -16.73 20.85 5.86
CA LEU A 194 -15.87 21.77 5.09
C LEU A 194 -16.59 22.26 3.83
N SER A 195 -17.28 21.37 3.11
CA SER A 195 -18.05 21.75 1.91
C SER A 195 -19.14 22.78 2.22
N GLN A 196 -19.77 22.69 3.39
CA GLN A 196 -20.79 23.64 3.84
C GLN A 196 -20.18 25.00 4.22
N ILE A 197 -19.01 25.00 4.89
CA ILE A 197 -18.27 26.20 5.26
C ILE A 197 -17.75 26.95 4.03
N PHE A 198 -17.27 26.22 3.02
CA PHE A 198 -16.60 26.78 1.85
C PHE A 198 -17.52 27.11 0.67
N ARG A 199 -18.85 27.05 0.81
CA ARG A 199 -19.79 27.41 -0.27
C ARG A 199 -19.69 28.86 -0.78
N ASP A 200 -18.98 29.74 -0.08
CA ASP A 200 -19.12 31.20 -0.26
C ASP A 200 -17.92 31.93 -0.91
N GLN A 201 -16.95 31.24 -1.54
CA GLN A 201 -15.84 31.93 -2.23
C GLN A 201 -15.52 31.37 -3.63
N LYS A 202 -15.29 32.23 -4.62
CA LYS A 202 -15.03 31.78 -6.01
C LYS A 202 -13.75 30.92 -6.19
N LYS A 203 -12.85 30.89 -5.20
CA LYS A 203 -11.68 29.97 -5.16
C LYS A 203 -11.99 28.61 -4.51
N THR A 204 -13.11 28.48 -3.78
CA THR A 204 -13.53 27.22 -3.17
C THR A 204 -14.26 26.27 -4.09
N ALA A 205 -14.57 26.66 -5.33
CA ALA A 205 -15.19 25.78 -6.33
C ALA A 205 -14.32 24.55 -6.66
N ALA A 206 -12.98 24.68 -6.71
CA ALA A 206 -12.09 23.56 -7.03
C ALA A 206 -11.93 22.57 -5.87
N ILE A 207 -11.77 23.08 -4.65
CA ILE A 207 -11.67 22.24 -3.44
C ILE A 207 -13.03 21.61 -3.14
N ALA A 208 -14.12 22.38 -3.16
CA ALA A 208 -15.47 21.85 -3.00
C ALA A 208 -15.85 20.88 -4.12
N SER A 209 -15.35 21.06 -5.35
CA SER A 209 -15.56 20.10 -6.45
C SER A 209 -14.77 18.80 -6.25
N ALA A 210 -13.52 18.86 -5.79
CA ALA A 210 -12.73 17.67 -5.47
C ALA A 210 -13.34 16.91 -4.29
N VAL A 211 -13.73 17.63 -3.24
CA VAL A 211 -14.41 17.09 -2.05
C VAL A 211 -15.78 16.52 -2.42
N ASN A 212 -16.61 17.24 -3.17
CA ASN A 212 -17.89 16.71 -3.64
C ASN A 212 -17.72 15.52 -4.58
N SER A 213 -16.72 15.52 -5.46
CA SER A 213 -16.44 14.37 -6.33
C SER A 213 -16.05 13.14 -5.51
N TYR A 214 -15.24 13.34 -4.46
CA TYR A 214 -14.84 12.28 -3.53
C TYR A 214 -16.05 11.73 -2.75
N VAL A 215 -16.87 12.62 -2.19
CA VAL A 215 -18.10 12.28 -1.44
C VAL A 215 -19.17 11.64 -2.32
N GLU A 216 -19.40 12.15 -3.55
CA GLU A 216 -20.35 11.55 -4.50
C GLU A 216 -19.90 10.19 -5.01
N LEU A 217 -18.59 9.97 -5.19
CA LEU A 217 -18.03 8.66 -5.53
C LEU A 217 -18.34 7.65 -4.43
N HIS A 218 -18.13 8.01 -3.17
CA HIS A 218 -18.38 7.12 -2.03
C HIS A 218 -19.88 6.85 -1.81
N LYS A 219 -20.75 7.84 -2.08
CA LYS A 219 -22.21 7.64 -2.03
C LYS A 219 -22.73 6.71 -3.13
N LYS A 220 -22.32 6.91 -4.39
CA LYS A 220 -22.77 6.05 -5.51
C LYS A 220 -22.24 4.61 -5.40
N GLN A 221 -21.13 4.39 -4.70
CA GLN A 221 -20.57 3.06 -4.46
C GLN A 221 -21.32 2.26 -3.38
N ARG A 222 -22.20 2.89 -2.57
CA ARG A 222 -23.06 2.21 -1.58
C ARG A 222 -24.45 1.80 -2.13
N GLU A 223 -24.85 2.30 -3.30
CA GLU A 223 -26.18 2.03 -3.90
C GLU A 223 -26.19 0.88 -4.92
N VAL A 224 -25.08 0.12 -5.07
CA VAL A 224 -24.95 -1.02 -5.99
C VAL A 224 -24.35 -2.26 -5.34
#